data_AF-A0A3D2NHF4-F1
#
_entry.id   AF-A0A3D2NHF4-F1
#
_cell.length_a   1.000
_cell.length_b   1.000
_cell.length_c   1.000
_cell.angle_alpha   90.00
_cell.angle_beta   90.00
_cell.angle_gamma   90.00
#
_symmetry.space_group_name_H-M   'P 1'
#
loop_
_entity.id
_entity.type
_entity.pdbx_description
1 polymer ?
#
loop_
_entity_poly.entity_id
_entity_poly.type
_entity_poly.pdbx_seq_one_letter_code
_entity_poly.pdbx_strand_id
1 'polypeptide(L)'
;MSSLAPTTTSDGTIHLATVKQRHLKLPIVLVAMTALLALLFLTAPRSGTSTFRLGDPASSIALPDVGIPTGPTSWIVLLFVAALAAWAFWDAWSYRRVQLWLPVVFSVLAVFAFLVWAAAGGRVPVTGLLAGAISLSVPLVFGALGGVIGERVGVVNVAIEGQLLLGAFSAALLSSI
;
A
#
# COMPACT_ATOMS: atom_id res chain seq x y z
N MET A 1 -3.92 -4.21 30.99
CA MET A 1 -2.49 -3.84 31.14
C MET A 1 -2.11 -4.14 32.58
N SER A 2 -1.38 -5.22 32.84
CA SER A 2 -0.87 -5.53 34.18
C SER A 2 0.57 -5.01 34.24
N SER A 3 0.81 -3.95 35.01
CA SER A 3 2.15 -3.43 35.25
C SER A 3 2.86 -4.37 36.22
N LEU A 4 3.95 -4.99 35.78
CA LEU A 4 4.85 -5.71 36.69
C LEU A 4 5.52 -4.68 37.60
N ALA A 5 5.47 -4.93 38.92
CA ALA A 5 6.06 -4.06 39.92
C ALA A 5 7.59 -3.96 39.71
N PRO A 6 8.20 -2.77 39.90
CA PRO A 6 9.64 -2.63 39.80
C PRO A 6 10.31 -3.47 40.89
N THR A 7 11.33 -4.25 40.52
CA THR A 7 12.14 -5.04 41.47
C THR A 7 13.44 -4.31 41.72
N THR A 8 13.75 -4.04 42.99
CA THR A 8 15.02 -3.44 43.42
C THR A 8 16.04 -4.55 43.68
N THR A 9 17.09 -4.62 42.87
CA THR A 9 18.27 -5.43 43.15
C THR A 9 19.19 -4.73 44.17
N SER A 10 20.05 -5.52 44.83
CA SER A 10 20.96 -5.14 45.92
C SER A 10 21.78 -3.85 45.70
N ASP A 11 22.01 -3.45 44.45
CA ASP A 11 22.82 -2.26 44.08
C ASP A 11 22.01 -0.94 43.97
N GLY A 12 20.72 -0.94 44.32
CA GLY A 12 19.89 0.27 44.33
C GLY A 12 19.43 0.76 42.95
N THR A 13 19.79 0.05 41.88
CA THR A 13 19.32 0.32 40.51
C THR A 13 17.92 -0.25 40.26
N ILE A 14 17.00 0.61 39.81
CA ILE A 14 15.64 0.23 39.41
C ILE A 14 15.69 -0.41 38.02
N HIS A 15 15.55 -1.74 37.94
CA HIS A 15 15.35 -2.42 36.67
C HIS A 15 13.86 -2.38 36.28
N LEU A 16 13.53 -1.53 35.31
CA LEU A 16 12.20 -1.48 34.71
C LEU A 16 11.92 -2.80 33.99
N ALA A 17 10.81 -3.46 34.33
CA ALA A 17 10.37 -4.67 33.66
C ALA A 17 10.15 -4.40 32.16
N THR A 18 10.95 -5.00 31.30
CA THR A 18 10.82 -4.83 29.85
C THR A 18 9.63 -5.63 29.34
N VAL A 19 8.47 -4.97 29.19
CA VAL A 19 7.28 -5.62 28.62
C VAL A 19 7.46 -5.78 27.12
N LYS A 20 7.57 -7.03 26.65
CA LYS A 20 7.51 -7.33 25.20
C LYS A 20 6.06 -7.22 24.72
N GLN A 21 5.74 -6.14 24.01
CA GLN A 21 4.43 -5.96 23.38
C GLN A 21 4.43 -6.55 21.96
N ARG A 22 3.34 -7.23 21.57
CA ARG A 22 3.13 -7.68 20.18
C ARG A 22 2.51 -6.57 19.35
N HIS A 23 3.04 -6.35 18.15
CA HIS A 23 2.51 -5.36 17.20
C HIS A 23 1.66 -6.06 16.13
N LEU A 24 0.42 -6.43 16.47
CA LEU A 24 -0.45 -7.22 15.60
C LEU A 24 -1.24 -6.41 14.56
N LYS A 25 -1.22 -5.07 14.62
CA LYS A 25 -2.01 -4.23 13.70
C LYS A 25 -1.67 -4.49 12.23
N LEU A 26 -0.38 -4.43 11.88
CA LEU A 26 0.08 -4.65 10.51
C LEU A 26 -0.30 -6.05 9.98
N PRO A 27 0.06 -7.17 10.62
CA PRO A 27 -0.28 -8.49 10.09
C PRO A 27 -1.78 -8.75 10.03
N ILE A 28 -2.59 -8.20 10.96
CA ILE A 28 -4.05 -8.29 10.87
C ILE A 28 -4.56 -7.60 9.59
N VAL A 29 -4.04 -6.42 9.24
CA VAL A 29 -4.40 -5.72 8.00
C VAL A 29 -4.00 -6.54 6.76
N LEU A 30 -2.81 -7.13 6.74
CA LEU A 30 -2.36 -7.95 5.61
C LEU A 30 -3.22 -9.21 5.44
N VAL A 31 -3.57 -9.88 6.54
CA VAL A 31 -4.47 -11.04 6.52
C VAL A 31 -5.87 -10.64 6.06
N ALA A 32 -6.42 -9.52 6.55
CA ALA A 32 -7.72 -9.02 6.14
C ALA A 32 -7.77 -8.68 4.64
N MET A 33 -6.73 -8.01 4.11
CA MET A 33 -6.63 -7.74 2.67
C MET A 33 -6.51 -9.00 1.83
N THR A 34 -5.75 -10.00 2.30
CA THR A 34 -5.66 -11.31 1.65
C THR A 34 -7.02 -12.00 1.62
N ALA A 35 -7.75 -11.98 2.75
CA ALA A 35 -9.08 -12.57 2.86
C ALA A 35 -10.09 -11.87 1.94
N LEU A 36 -10.01 -10.55 1.81
CA LEU A 36 -10.86 -9.78 0.89
C LEU A 36 -10.57 -10.15 -0.58
N LEU A 37 -9.30 -10.26 -0.96
CA LEU A 37 -8.92 -10.72 -2.31
C LEU A 37 -9.38 -12.16 -2.56
N ALA A 38 -9.19 -13.05 -1.59
CA ALA A 38 -9.66 -14.43 -1.69
C ALA A 38 -11.19 -14.46 -1.87
N LEU A 39 -11.93 -13.74 -1.03
CA LEU A 39 -13.39 -13.64 -1.13
C LEU A 39 -13.82 -13.13 -2.51
N LEU A 40 -13.15 -12.09 -3.02
CA LEU A 40 -13.42 -11.53 -4.34
C LEU A 40 -13.21 -12.58 -5.45
N PHE A 41 -12.11 -13.33 -5.40
CA PHE A 41 -11.78 -14.32 -6.43
C PHE A 41 -12.66 -15.57 -6.36
N LEU A 42 -13.08 -15.97 -5.15
CA LEU A 42 -14.03 -17.07 -4.96
C LEU A 42 -15.45 -16.70 -5.43
N THR A 43 -15.92 -15.49 -5.13
CA THR A 43 -17.30 -15.06 -5.42
C THR A 43 -17.50 -14.59 -6.86
N ALA A 44 -16.46 -14.04 -7.48
CA ALA A 44 -16.49 -13.53 -8.85
C ALA A 44 -15.29 -14.04 -9.66
N PRO A 45 -15.21 -15.35 -9.96
CA PRO A 45 -14.13 -15.92 -10.75
C PRO A 45 -14.13 -15.32 -12.16
N ARG A 46 -12.95 -14.89 -12.61
CA ARG A 46 -12.73 -14.30 -13.94
C ARG A 46 -11.76 -15.16 -14.73
N SER A 47 -12.08 -15.39 -16.00
CA SER A 47 -11.23 -16.10 -16.97
C SER A 47 -10.92 -15.20 -18.17
N GLY A 48 -10.00 -15.65 -19.03
CA GLY A 48 -9.51 -14.89 -20.18
C GLY A 48 -8.11 -14.33 -19.96
N THR A 49 -7.78 -13.29 -20.73
CA THR A 49 -6.47 -12.64 -20.73
C THR A 49 -6.60 -11.19 -20.31
N SER A 50 -5.82 -10.77 -19.32
CA SER A 50 -5.69 -9.38 -18.91
C SER A 50 -4.50 -8.76 -19.62
N THR A 51 -4.73 -7.70 -20.39
CA THR A 51 -3.68 -7.09 -21.22
C THR A 51 -3.14 -5.83 -20.55
N PHE A 52 -1.87 -5.80 -20.19
CA PHE A 52 -1.20 -4.63 -19.62
C PHE A 52 -0.55 -3.81 -20.73
N ARG A 53 -1.07 -2.62 -20.96
CA ARG A 53 -0.54 -1.67 -21.94
C ARG A 53 0.53 -0.82 -21.28
N LEU A 54 1.75 -0.95 -21.79
CA LEU A 54 2.94 -0.25 -21.31
C LEU A 54 3.28 0.98 -22.18
N GLY A 55 2.86 0.97 -23.45
CA GLY A 55 3.11 2.06 -24.39
C GLY A 55 2.02 3.14 -24.38
N ASP A 56 2.46 4.39 -24.43
CA ASP A 56 1.61 5.57 -24.64
C ASP A 56 1.67 5.98 -26.13
N PRO A 57 0.55 6.33 -26.80
CA PRO A 57 0.58 6.91 -28.15
C PRO A 57 1.53 8.10 -28.31
N ALA A 58 1.77 8.87 -27.25
CA ALA A 58 2.68 10.02 -27.24
C ALA A 58 4.16 9.65 -26.98
N SER A 59 4.47 8.37 -26.69
CA SER A 59 5.83 7.94 -26.37
C SER A 59 6.64 7.62 -27.63
N SER A 60 7.92 8.01 -27.63
CA SER A 60 8.88 7.69 -28.71
C SER A 60 9.36 6.23 -28.68
N ILE A 61 9.02 5.47 -27.63
CA ILE A 61 9.41 4.08 -27.42
C ILE A 61 8.15 3.21 -27.46
N ALA A 62 8.00 2.43 -28.53
CA ALA A 62 6.91 1.49 -28.67
C ALA A 62 7.11 0.26 -27.76
N LEU A 63 6.51 0.27 -26.58
CA LEU A 63 6.48 -0.88 -25.68
C LEU A 63 5.30 -1.80 -26.04
N PRO A 64 5.53 -3.12 -26.23
CA PRO A 64 4.46 -4.05 -26.56
C PRO A 64 3.53 -4.28 -25.36
N ASP A 65 2.26 -4.56 -25.67
CA ASP A 65 1.26 -4.95 -24.69
C ASP A 65 1.56 -6.35 -24.13
N VAL A 66 1.41 -6.53 -22.82
CA VAL A 66 1.68 -7.80 -22.13
C VAL A 66 0.37 -8.48 -21.76
N GLY A 67 0.03 -9.57 -22.44
CA GLY A 67 -1.14 -10.40 -22.12
C GLY A 67 -0.83 -11.43 -21.04
N ILE A 68 -1.63 -11.45 -19.97
CA ILE A 68 -1.45 -12.36 -18.84
C ILE A 68 -2.73 -13.18 -18.65
N PRO A 69 -2.66 -14.53 -18.54
CA PRO A 69 -3.83 -15.35 -18.26
C PRO A 69 -4.43 -15.00 -16.88
N THR A 70 -5.66 -14.49 -16.85
CA THR A 70 -6.27 -13.90 -15.66
C THR A 70 -6.45 -14.91 -14.53
N GLY A 71 -7.15 -16.00 -14.81
CA GLY A 71 -7.52 -17.02 -13.82
C GLY A 71 -6.31 -17.60 -13.06
N PRO A 72 -5.35 -18.26 -13.73
CA PRO A 72 -4.24 -18.90 -13.03
C PRO A 72 -3.34 -17.87 -12.33
N THR A 73 -3.11 -16.70 -12.93
CA THR A 73 -2.28 -15.67 -12.32
C THR A 73 -2.90 -15.12 -11.03
N SER A 74 -4.21 -14.85 -11.01
CA SER A 74 -4.89 -14.37 -9.80
C SER A 74 -4.74 -15.36 -8.63
N TRP A 75 -4.91 -16.67 -8.88
CA TRP A 75 -4.74 -17.70 -7.85
C TRP A 75 -3.31 -17.88 -7.39
N ILE A 76 -2.34 -17.87 -8.32
CA ILE A 76 -0.92 -17.98 -8.00
C ILE A 76 -0.47 -16.80 -7.14
N VAL A 77 -0.83 -15.57 -7.53
CA VAL A 77 -0.43 -14.39 -6.77
C VAL A 77 -1.17 -14.33 -5.42
N LEU A 78 -2.43 -14.77 -5.35
CA LEU A 78 -3.14 -14.91 -4.08
C LEU A 78 -2.40 -15.84 -3.11
N LEU A 79 -1.86 -16.97 -3.61
CA LEU A 79 -1.06 -17.89 -2.80
C LEU A 79 0.20 -17.20 -2.25
N PHE A 80 0.92 -16.43 -3.07
CA PHE A 80 2.10 -15.69 -2.62
C PHE A 80 1.76 -14.62 -1.58
N VAL A 81 0.69 -13.85 -1.80
CA VAL A 81 0.22 -12.81 -0.87
C VAL A 81 -0.24 -13.44 0.45
N ALA A 82 -0.89 -14.60 0.41
CA ALA A 82 -1.26 -15.36 1.60
C ALA A 82 -0.03 -15.88 2.37
N ALA A 83 0.99 -16.36 1.67
CA ALA A 83 2.25 -16.79 2.29
C ALA A 83 2.97 -15.61 2.99
N LEU A 84 3.01 -14.44 2.35
CA LEU A 84 3.58 -13.23 2.96
C LEU A 84 2.77 -12.76 4.18
N ALA A 85 1.45 -12.78 4.12
CA ALA A 85 0.60 -12.45 5.26
C ALA A 85 0.81 -13.41 6.44
N ALA A 86 0.90 -14.72 6.15
CA ALA A 86 1.19 -15.74 7.16
C ALA A 86 2.58 -15.54 7.78
N TRP A 87 3.59 -15.20 6.97
CA TRP A 87 4.93 -14.90 7.48
C TRP A 87 4.94 -13.63 8.36
N ALA A 88 4.32 -12.53 7.93
CA ALA A 88 4.19 -11.34 8.78
C ALA A 88 3.47 -11.63 10.10
N PHE A 89 2.43 -12.47 10.06
CA PHE A 89 1.73 -12.89 11.26
C PHE A 89 2.61 -13.73 12.18
N TRP A 90 3.37 -14.68 11.62
CA TRP A 90 4.33 -15.50 12.36
C TRP A 90 5.42 -14.66 13.03
N ASP A 91 6.00 -13.69 12.31
CA ASP A 91 7.01 -12.79 12.86
C ASP A 91 6.43 -11.98 14.03
N ALA A 92 5.26 -11.38 13.86
CA ALA A 92 4.61 -10.62 14.92
C ALA A 92 4.20 -11.47 16.14
N TRP A 93 3.76 -12.72 15.91
CA TRP A 93 3.44 -13.68 16.97
C TRP A 93 4.68 -14.14 17.73
N SER A 94 5.81 -14.26 17.02
CA SER A 94 7.12 -14.65 17.55
C SER A 94 7.91 -13.48 18.18
N TYR A 95 7.27 -12.32 18.40
CA TYR A 95 7.89 -11.09 18.90
C TYR A 95 9.05 -10.57 18.03
N ARG A 96 9.07 -10.93 16.73
CA ARG A 96 9.99 -10.39 15.74
C ARG A 96 9.38 -9.15 15.08
N ARG A 97 10.24 -8.23 14.66
CA ARG A 97 9.79 -7.04 13.92
C ARG A 97 9.50 -7.46 12.47
N VAL A 98 8.32 -7.11 11.98
CA VAL A 98 8.00 -7.25 10.56
C VAL A 98 8.84 -6.23 9.80
N GLN A 99 9.69 -6.70 8.90
CA GLN A 99 10.60 -5.83 8.16
C GLN A 99 9.88 -5.11 7.02
N LEU A 100 10.26 -3.86 6.73
CA LEU A 100 9.56 -2.97 5.79
C LEU A 100 9.40 -3.52 4.37
N TRP A 101 10.30 -4.39 3.90
CA TRP A 101 10.20 -4.98 2.56
C TRP A 101 8.97 -5.88 2.41
N LEU A 102 8.55 -6.55 3.49
CA LEU A 102 7.44 -7.50 3.46
C LEU A 102 6.10 -6.83 3.11
N PRO A 103 5.64 -5.76 3.81
CA PRO A 103 4.43 -5.06 3.42
C PRO A 103 4.55 -4.37 2.05
N VAL A 104 5.76 -3.95 1.63
CA VAL A 104 5.98 -3.37 0.29
C VAL A 104 5.74 -4.42 -0.79
N VAL A 105 6.40 -5.58 -0.70
CA VAL A 105 6.22 -6.69 -1.66
C VAL A 105 4.79 -7.19 -1.65
N PHE A 106 4.19 -7.35 -0.47
CA PHE A 106 2.77 -7.71 -0.33
C PHE A 106 1.88 -6.75 -1.10
N SER A 107 2.05 -5.43 -0.91
CA SER A 107 1.18 -4.41 -1.51
C SER A 107 1.29 -4.40 -3.03
N VAL A 108 2.51 -4.51 -3.56
CA VAL A 108 2.76 -4.60 -5.01
C VAL A 108 2.05 -5.83 -5.60
N LEU A 109 2.22 -7.00 -4.98
CA LEU A 109 1.59 -8.24 -5.45
C LEU A 109 0.07 -8.21 -5.33
N ALA A 110 -0.46 -7.65 -4.23
CA ALA A 110 -1.89 -7.54 -4.00
C ALA A 110 -2.57 -6.61 -5.03
N VAL A 111 -1.97 -5.44 -5.30
CA VAL A 111 -2.44 -4.52 -6.35
C VAL A 111 -2.34 -5.19 -7.71
N PHE A 112 -1.24 -5.87 -8.01
CA PHE A 112 -1.09 -6.60 -9.26
C PHE A 112 -2.17 -7.68 -9.44
N ALA A 113 -2.41 -8.52 -8.43
CA ALA A 113 -3.46 -9.53 -8.45
C ALA A 113 -4.85 -8.92 -8.69
N PHE A 114 -5.13 -7.81 -8.00
CA PHE A 114 -6.38 -7.08 -8.17
C PHE A 114 -6.53 -6.54 -9.61
N LEU A 115 -5.49 -5.91 -10.17
CA LEU A 115 -5.53 -5.38 -11.54
C LEU A 115 -5.67 -6.50 -12.59
N VAL A 116 -4.98 -7.62 -12.41
CA VAL A 116 -5.13 -8.81 -13.26
C VAL A 116 -6.59 -9.25 -13.24
N TRP A 117 -7.19 -9.43 -12.06
CA TRP A 117 -8.59 -9.83 -11.93
C TRP A 117 -9.56 -8.79 -12.50
N ALA A 118 -9.36 -7.51 -12.22
CA ALA A 118 -10.25 -6.43 -12.61
C ALA A 118 -10.29 -6.21 -14.13
N ALA A 119 -9.17 -6.47 -14.81
CA ALA A 119 -9.03 -6.28 -16.25
C ALA A 119 -9.20 -7.55 -17.07
N ALA A 120 -9.89 -8.56 -16.53
CA ALA A 120 -10.20 -9.80 -17.24
C ALA A 120 -10.87 -9.52 -18.60
N GLY A 121 -10.23 -9.93 -19.69
CA GLY A 121 -10.73 -9.69 -21.05
C GLY A 121 -10.61 -8.23 -21.53
N GLY A 122 -9.97 -7.37 -20.75
CA GLY A 122 -9.79 -5.95 -21.02
C GLY A 122 -8.31 -5.54 -21.08
N ARG A 123 -8.10 -4.22 -21.04
CA ARG A 123 -6.77 -3.60 -21.05
C ARG A 123 -6.55 -2.71 -19.83
N VAL A 124 -5.37 -2.80 -19.22
CA VAL A 124 -4.90 -1.93 -18.13
C VAL A 124 -3.87 -0.94 -18.69
N PRO A 125 -4.16 0.36 -18.76
CA PRO A 125 -3.17 1.36 -19.13
C PRO A 125 -2.23 1.64 -17.94
N VAL A 126 -1.08 0.95 -17.90
CA VAL A 126 -0.16 1.01 -16.74
C VAL A 126 0.43 2.40 -16.56
N THR A 127 0.82 3.05 -17.66
CA THR A 127 1.37 4.41 -17.65
C THR A 127 0.36 5.43 -17.15
N GLY A 128 -0.88 5.34 -17.63
CA GLY A 128 -1.98 6.21 -17.20
C GLY A 128 -2.33 6.02 -15.73
N LEU A 129 -2.37 4.78 -15.24
CA LEU A 129 -2.59 4.50 -13.82
C LEU A 129 -1.46 5.03 -12.95
N LEU A 130 -0.20 4.86 -13.38
CA LEU A 130 0.96 5.39 -12.66
C LEU A 130 0.96 6.92 -12.63
N ALA A 131 0.72 7.56 -13.78
CA ALA A 131 0.63 9.02 -13.88
C ALA A 131 -0.51 9.57 -13.01
N GLY A 132 -1.69 8.94 -13.04
CA GLY A 132 -2.82 9.30 -12.19
C GLY A 132 -2.53 9.13 -10.70
N ALA A 133 -1.93 8.00 -10.31
CA ALA A 133 -1.54 7.74 -8.92
C ALA A 133 -0.52 8.77 -8.41
N ILE A 134 0.50 9.10 -9.21
CA ILE A 134 1.49 10.13 -8.88
C ILE A 134 0.80 11.48 -8.74
N SER A 135 0.01 11.87 -9.73
CA SER A 135 -0.72 13.15 -9.76
C SER A 135 -1.58 13.37 -8.50
N LEU A 136 -2.29 12.33 -8.04
CA LEU A 136 -3.08 12.39 -6.81
C LEU A 136 -2.25 12.31 -5.53
N SER A 137 -1.16 11.54 -5.52
CA SER A 137 -0.31 11.36 -4.34
C SER A 137 0.52 12.60 -3.99
N VAL A 138 0.93 13.37 -5.00
CA VAL A 138 1.82 14.53 -4.82
C VAL A 138 1.20 15.60 -3.93
N PRO A 139 -0.04 16.09 -4.17
CA PRO A 139 -0.71 17.03 -3.27
C PRO A 139 -0.88 16.49 -1.85
N LEU A 140 -1.20 15.21 -1.69
CA LEU A 140 -1.39 14.59 -0.39
C LEU A 140 -0.08 14.56 0.42
N VAL A 141 1.03 14.17 -0.21
CA VAL A 141 2.35 14.16 0.43
C VAL A 141 2.79 15.58 0.79
N PHE A 142 2.65 16.54 -0.12
CA PHE A 142 2.99 17.94 0.17
C PHE A 142 2.07 18.55 1.24
N GLY A 143 0.78 18.21 1.26
CA GLY A 143 -0.15 18.63 2.30
C GLY A 143 0.22 18.07 3.67
N ALA A 144 0.56 16.78 3.74
CA ALA A 144 1.01 16.16 4.99
C ALA A 144 2.33 16.76 5.51
N LEU A 145 3.31 16.98 4.62
CA LEU A 145 4.57 17.65 4.97
C LEU A 145 4.35 19.09 5.44
N GLY A 146 3.48 19.84 4.75
CA GLY A 146 3.08 21.19 5.15
C GLY A 146 2.40 21.23 6.52
N GLY A 147 1.55 20.24 6.82
CA GLY A 147 0.92 20.09 8.14
C GLY A 147 1.93 19.87 9.27
N VAL A 148 2.91 18.96 9.08
CA VAL A 148 3.96 18.68 10.08
C VAL A 148 4.84 19.92 10.33
N ILE A 149 5.08 20.73 9.31
CA ILE A 149 5.80 22.00 9.46
C ILE A 149 4.93 23.04 10.18
N GLY A 150 3.64 23.16 9.83
CA GLY A 150 2.69 24.07 10.46
C GLY A 150 2.50 23.80 11.95
N GLU A 151 2.47 22.53 12.35
CA GLU A 151 2.43 22.12 13.76
C GLU A 151 3.60 22.70 14.56
N ARG A 152 4.81 22.78 13.98
CA ARG A 152 5.99 23.35 14.64
C ARG A 152 5.92 24.87 14.84
N VAL A 153 5.10 25.56 14.05
CA VAL A 153 4.91 27.02 14.12
C VAL A 153 3.61 27.38 14.85
N GLY A 154 2.85 26.37 15.32
CA GLY A 154 1.58 26.58 16.02
C GLY A 154 0.43 27.00 15.11
N VAL A 155 0.55 26.77 13.78
CA VAL A 155 -0.46 27.16 12.79
C VAL A 155 -0.97 25.93 12.06
N VAL A 156 -2.29 25.73 12.08
CA VAL A 156 -2.95 24.61 11.37
C VAL A 156 -3.74 25.17 10.20
N ASN A 157 -3.30 24.90 8.97
CA ASN A 157 -4.02 25.28 7.76
C ASN A 157 -4.93 24.13 7.31
N VAL A 158 -6.23 24.24 7.62
CA VAL A 158 -7.26 23.25 7.24
C VAL A 158 -7.48 23.20 5.72
N ALA A 159 -7.13 24.27 4.99
CA ALA A 159 -7.33 24.38 3.55
C ALA A 159 -6.09 24.05 2.71
N ILE A 160 -5.01 23.53 3.30
CA ILE A 160 -3.72 23.33 2.61
C ILE A 160 -3.82 22.36 1.43
N GLU A 161 -4.58 21.27 1.57
CA GLU A 161 -4.83 20.32 0.48
C GLU A 161 -5.62 20.99 -0.66
N GLY A 162 -6.62 21.81 -0.30
CA GLY A 162 -7.41 22.59 -1.25
C GLY A 162 -6.59 23.62 -2.02
N GLN A 163 -5.60 24.24 -1.39
CA GLN A 163 -4.70 25.20 -2.04
C GLN A 163 -3.79 24.49 -3.06
N LEU A 164 -3.24 23.32 -2.73
CA LEU A 164 -2.43 22.53 -3.65
C LEU A 164 -3.24 22.01 -4.85
N LEU A 165 -4.47 21.55 -4.60
CA LEU A 165 -5.38 21.10 -5.65
C LEU A 165 -5.84 22.25 -6.55
N LEU A 166 -6.16 23.43 -5.97
CA LEU A 166 -6.51 24.62 -6.74
C LEU A 166 -5.35 25.05 -7.64
N GLY A 167 -4.11 25.06 -7.12
CA GLY A 167 -2.92 25.34 -7.90
C GLY A 167 -2.71 24.35 -9.05
N ALA A 168 -2.88 23.04 -8.79
CA ALA A 168 -2.80 22.01 -9.82
C ALA A 168 -3.89 22.17 -10.91
N PHE A 169 -5.12 22.52 -10.51
CA PHE A 169 -6.21 22.81 -11.42
C PHE A 169 -5.91 24.05 -12.29
N SER A 170 -5.47 25.15 -11.67
CA SER A 170 -5.09 26.36 -12.40
C SER A 170 -3.96 26.10 -13.40
N ALA A 171 -2.95 25.32 -13.02
CA ALA A 171 -1.86 24.93 -13.92
C ALA A 171 -2.36 24.09 -15.11
N ALA A 172 -3.24 23.11 -14.86
CA ALA A 172 -3.83 22.29 -15.92
C ALA A 172 -4.70 23.13 -16.87
N LEU A 173 -5.51 24.05 -16.33
CA LEU A 173 -6.37 24.93 -17.13
C LEU A 173 -5.53 25.88 -18.00
N LEU A 174 -4.52 26.54 -17.43
CA LEU A 174 -3.66 27.46 -18.16
C LEU A 174 -2.74 26.75 -19.17
N SER A 175 -2.37 25.49 -18.92
CA SER A 175 -1.63 24.67 -19.87
C SER A 175 -2.48 24.12 -21.02
N SER A 176 -3.82 24.19 -20.90
CA SER A 176 -4.76 23.63 -21.88
C SER A 176 -5.17 24.60 -23.00
N ILE A 177 -4.82 25.88 -22.87
CA ILE A 177 -4.95 26.94 -23.87
C ILE A 177 -3.63 27.16 -24.59
#